data_AF-A0A1Y6KF95-F1
#
_entry.id   AF-A0A1Y6KF95-F1
#
_cell.length_a   1.000
_cell.length_b   1.000
_cell.length_c   1.000
_cell.angle_alpha   90.00
_cell.angle_beta   90.00
_cell.angle_gamma   90.00
#
_symmetry.space_group_name_H-M   'P 1'
#
loop_
_entity.id
_entity.type
_entity.pdbx_description
1 polymer ?
#
loop_
_entity_poly.entity_id
_entity_poly.type
_entity_poly.pdbx_seq_one_letter_code
_entity_poly.pdbx_strand_id
1 'polypeptide(L)'
;MAANTFNPTALANGTSNLLVRASALNLSTDLVQAGVVFNDAVRISTGLFSTPQNSGNSNPFLGSYTTDLHAVQNDINAMLANPGQVTVGGKAFTLNATDTAVLTQVSNEITTLINAAPNTTNPATLAEADQTLHNVQMQILGQIHGDAHLSAALNNVPFLANTGAMDIAFQPLSVGNDSATNLAAAAAGDLTAIGSVFNAVATLSMGGMSANNINQVQADFTAVSQGLQAILNDPAKLAAIEAGQTAVDAQTTTLHLMTLLSQANLQLNNYDVAETMASPTALRGSADNIVDMIDVFQNDAALNKAAGGTGMPGHGGGFAEDPGGLTGTVTKFQDNQAQTNFWASFLAEGNTLGAKLVAVANGTGMASQALIDQITNYQNFGAAFDAAQGAVFKGRFDDELAAGALQSDTIMATKALMGIMNGDTGAALATDQAMLKAAAANYIGNAGDIAGNNIAIGGSAYVTSATSFVTATAVNGIAQGTGMPAGANPNIANGTGGAVAAPTTPGGTTGGDMAGGGTAGGGAAGGGTTGGGTAGGGAAGGGAAGGNNGGAAGGGGNQTNNMHHCHGHHHSHHTAAAATTAGTAAAATAAPDMSHHHAMHHMWA
;
A
#
# COMPACT_ATOMS: atom_id res chain seq x y z
N MET A 1 31.23 2.45 -22.35
CA MET A 1 30.70 3.60 -21.59
C MET A 1 29.20 3.49 -21.66
N ALA A 2 28.53 3.14 -20.56
CA ALA A 2 27.08 3.20 -20.48
C ALA A 2 26.64 4.64 -20.81
N ALA A 3 25.56 4.80 -21.58
CA ALA A 3 25.00 6.11 -21.87
C ALA A 3 24.67 6.78 -20.54
N ASN A 4 25.34 7.89 -20.21
CA ASN A 4 25.08 8.62 -18.98
C ASN A 4 23.62 9.10 -19.01
N THR A 5 22.74 8.41 -18.31
CA THR A 5 21.31 8.69 -18.18
C THR A 5 21.05 9.89 -17.25
N PHE A 6 22.10 10.44 -16.64
CA PHE A 6 21.98 11.52 -15.67
C PHE A 6 21.68 12.86 -16.35
N ASN A 7 20.46 13.35 -16.11
CA ASN A 7 20.05 14.71 -16.47
C ASN A 7 19.56 15.40 -15.17
N PRO A 8 20.32 16.36 -14.62
CA PRO A 8 19.96 17.03 -13.36
C PRO A 8 18.60 17.73 -13.41
N THR A 9 18.22 18.29 -14.56
CA THR A 9 16.92 18.95 -14.73
C THR A 9 15.78 17.94 -14.75
N ALA A 10 15.96 16.83 -15.47
CA ALA A 10 14.98 15.75 -15.49
C ALA A 10 14.86 15.06 -14.12
N LEU A 11 15.96 15.00 -13.37
CA LEU A 11 15.96 14.39 -12.04
C LEU A 11 15.25 15.29 -11.02
N ALA A 12 15.52 16.59 -11.04
CA ALA A 12 14.88 17.56 -10.15
C ALA A 12 13.36 17.70 -10.35
N ASN A 13 12.82 17.31 -11.53
CA ASN A 13 11.39 17.39 -11.82
C ASN A 13 10.72 16.02 -11.97
N GLY A 14 11.39 14.93 -11.57
CA GLY A 14 10.81 13.58 -11.54
C GLY A 14 10.68 12.90 -12.91
N THR A 15 11.23 13.46 -13.99
CA THR A 15 11.13 12.90 -15.35
C THR A 15 12.37 12.13 -15.80
N SER A 16 13.35 11.97 -14.91
CA SER A 16 14.60 11.27 -15.21
C SER A 16 14.36 9.78 -15.39
N ASN A 17 15.00 9.20 -16.41
CA ASN A 17 15.07 7.75 -16.55
C ASN A 17 15.79 7.08 -15.38
N LEU A 18 16.55 7.82 -14.56
CA LEU A 18 17.12 7.30 -13.32
C LEU A 18 16.06 6.83 -12.32
N LEU A 19 14.85 7.38 -12.41
CA LEU A 19 13.70 6.98 -11.58
C LEU A 19 12.93 5.79 -12.18
N VAL A 20 13.36 5.26 -13.32
CA VAL A 20 12.78 4.07 -13.96
C VAL A 20 13.65 2.86 -13.65
N ARG A 21 13.07 1.86 -12.98
CA ARG A 21 13.81 0.68 -12.48
C ARG A 21 14.67 0.01 -13.55
N ALA A 22 14.11 -0.22 -14.74
CA ALA A 22 14.83 -0.87 -15.84
C ALA A 22 16.10 -0.11 -16.29
N SER A 23 16.15 1.21 -16.08
CA SER A 23 17.31 2.04 -16.39
C SER A 23 18.27 2.14 -15.21
N ALA A 24 17.75 2.28 -13.98
CA ALA A 24 18.52 2.47 -12.75
C ALA A 24 19.42 1.29 -12.39
N LEU A 25 19.08 0.07 -12.85
CA LEU A 25 19.85 -1.15 -12.57
C LEU A 25 21.07 -1.37 -13.48
N ASN A 26 21.30 -0.50 -14.47
CA ASN A 26 22.47 -0.61 -15.34
C ASN A 26 23.74 -0.18 -14.58
N LEU A 27 24.83 -0.93 -14.73
CA LEU A 27 26.10 -0.61 -14.06
C LEU A 27 26.53 0.87 -14.26
N SER A 28 26.82 1.54 -13.15
CA SER A 28 27.24 2.95 -13.10
C SER A 28 28.41 3.16 -12.14
N THR A 29 29.00 4.35 -12.23
CA THR A 29 29.97 4.89 -11.26
C THR A 29 29.45 6.17 -10.62
N ASP A 30 28.14 6.44 -10.75
CA ASP A 30 27.46 7.57 -10.13
C ASP A 30 26.83 7.17 -8.80
N LEU A 31 27.24 7.82 -7.72
CA LEU A 31 26.75 7.52 -6.38
C LEU A 31 25.26 7.84 -6.21
N VAL A 32 24.71 8.80 -6.97
CA VAL A 32 23.28 9.12 -6.91
C VAL A 32 22.46 7.96 -7.44
N GLN A 33 22.92 7.27 -8.49
CA GLN A 33 22.21 6.07 -8.97
C GLN A 33 22.19 4.97 -7.91
N ALA A 34 23.35 4.66 -7.32
CA ALA A 34 23.43 3.65 -6.27
C ALA A 34 22.50 3.99 -5.10
N GLY A 35 22.42 5.26 -4.69
CA GLY A 35 21.53 5.69 -3.62
C GLY A 35 20.05 5.70 -3.99
N VAL A 36 19.69 6.04 -5.23
CA VAL A 36 18.30 5.95 -5.71
C VAL A 36 17.81 4.50 -5.73
N VAL A 37 18.65 3.57 -6.21
CA VAL A 37 18.32 2.14 -6.18
C VAL A 37 18.26 1.60 -4.75
N PHE A 38 19.10 2.12 -3.84
CA PHE A 38 19.02 1.77 -2.42
C PHE A 38 17.73 2.30 -1.77
N ASN A 39 17.26 3.51 -2.11
CA ASN A 39 15.98 4.04 -1.64
C ASN A 39 14.82 3.11 -2.03
N ASP A 40 14.80 2.62 -3.28
CA ASP A 40 13.80 1.65 -3.74
C ASP A 40 13.84 0.35 -2.93
N ALA A 41 15.05 -0.19 -2.69
CA ALA A 41 15.23 -1.38 -1.85
C ALA A 41 14.73 -1.16 -0.42
N VAL A 42 15.01 0.00 0.18
CA VAL A 42 14.51 0.36 1.51
C VAL A 42 12.98 0.42 1.52
N ARG A 43 12.36 1.09 0.55
CA ARG A 43 10.90 1.20 0.46
C ARG A 43 10.20 -0.15 0.41
N ILE A 44 10.68 -1.09 -0.41
CA ILE A 44 10.03 -2.41 -0.54
C ILE A 44 10.38 -3.39 0.59
N SER A 45 11.31 -3.03 1.48
CA SER A 45 11.71 -3.89 2.60
C SER A 45 10.67 -3.98 3.73
N THR A 46 9.62 -3.16 3.68
CA THR A 46 8.46 -3.22 4.59
C THR A 46 7.65 -4.51 4.43
N GLY A 47 7.83 -5.27 3.34
CA GLY A 47 7.09 -6.51 3.07
C GLY A 47 7.73 -7.43 2.03
N LEU A 48 8.72 -8.25 2.43
CA LEU A 48 9.46 -9.12 1.50
C LEU A 48 8.75 -10.46 1.23
N PHE A 49 7.78 -10.47 0.33
CA PHE A 49 7.15 -11.72 -0.16
C PHE A 49 7.88 -12.33 -1.37
N SER A 50 7.92 -13.67 -1.44
CA SER A 50 8.71 -14.42 -2.43
C SER A 50 7.92 -15.06 -3.57
N THR A 51 6.59 -15.11 -3.48
CA THR A 51 5.75 -15.86 -4.42
C THR A 51 4.70 -14.95 -5.07
N PRO A 52 4.55 -14.98 -6.40
CA PRO A 52 3.34 -14.49 -7.04
C PRO A 52 2.18 -15.41 -6.62
N GLN A 53 1.29 -14.95 -5.76
CA GLN A 53 0.28 -15.81 -5.10
C GLN A 53 -1.07 -15.88 -5.85
N ASN A 54 -1.13 -15.42 -7.11
CA ASN A 54 -2.36 -15.38 -7.92
C ASN A 54 -2.08 -15.22 -9.43
N SER A 55 -3.14 -15.35 -10.25
CA SER A 55 -3.13 -15.02 -11.67
C SER A 55 -2.97 -13.51 -11.83
N GLY A 56 -1.73 -13.05 -11.96
CA GLY A 56 -1.39 -11.64 -12.11
C GLY A 56 0.12 -11.45 -12.23
N ASN A 57 0.54 -10.29 -12.71
CA ASN A 57 1.94 -9.87 -12.92
C ASN A 57 2.55 -9.17 -11.68
N SER A 58 2.15 -9.53 -10.45
CA SER A 58 2.72 -8.91 -9.25
C SER A 58 4.16 -9.38 -9.05
N ASN A 59 5.11 -8.47 -9.21
CA ASN A 59 6.53 -8.75 -8.95
C ASN A 59 6.72 -9.11 -7.48
N PRO A 60 7.39 -10.23 -7.14
CA PRO A 60 7.79 -10.52 -5.77
C PRO A 60 8.75 -9.44 -5.26
N PHE A 61 8.44 -8.83 -4.12
CA PHE A 61 9.30 -7.81 -3.52
C PHE A 61 10.65 -8.38 -3.09
N LEU A 62 10.72 -9.63 -2.63
CA LEU A 62 12.01 -10.27 -2.32
C LEU A 62 12.96 -10.31 -3.52
N GLY A 63 12.44 -10.66 -4.70
CA GLY A 63 13.23 -10.72 -5.93
C GLY A 63 13.68 -9.34 -6.39
N SER A 64 12.80 -8.34 -6.24
CA SER A 64 13.12 -6.94 -6.57
C SER A 64 14.20 -6.41 -5.62
N TYR A 65 14.00 -6.56 -4.31
CA TYR A 65 14.91 -6.16 -3.24
C TYR A 65 16.32 -6.71 -3.43
N THR A 66 16.46 -8.02 -3.64
CA THR A 66 17.78 -8.63 -3.85
C THR A 66 18.43 -8.19 -5.16
N THR A 67 17.66 -7.94 -6.21
CA THR A 67 18.17 -7.38 -7.48
C THR A 67 18.68 -5.96 -7.29
N ASP A 68 17.95 -5.13 -6.55
CA ASP A 68 18.32 -3.75 -6.28
C ASP A 68 19.60 -3.70 -5.45
N LEU A 69 19.69 -4.50 -4.38
CA LEU A 69 20.91 -4.65 -3.58
C LEU A 69 22.12 -5.10 -4.41
N HIS A 70 21.96 -6.06 -5.32
CA HIS A 70 23.04 -6.46 -6.23
C HIS A 70 23.46 -5.32 -7.16
N ALA A 71 22.52 -4.51 -7.67
CA ALA A 71 22.85 -3.35 -8.50
C ALA A 71 23.61 -2.29 -7.70
N VAL A 72 23.17 -1.96 -6.49
CA VAL A 72 23.90 -1.03 -5.59
C VAL A 72 25.31 -1.54 -5.31
N GLN A 73 25.46 -2.82 -4.97
CA GLN A 73 26.77 -3.43 -4.71
C GLN A 73 27.68 -3.37 -5.95
N ASN A 74 27.15 -3.64 -7.14
CA ASN A 74 27.91 -3.57 -8.38
C ASN A 74 28.40 -2.15 -8.66
N ASP A 75 27.55 -1.14 -8.47
CA ASP A 75 27.89 0.27 -8.66
C ASP A 75 28.97 0.71 -7.66
N ILE A 76 28.81 0.39 -6.36
CA ILE A 76 29.80 0.73 -5.33
C ILE A 76 31.15 0.04 -5.61
N ASN A 77 31.14 -1.24 -5.99
CA ASN A 77 32.37 -1.95 -6.33
C ASN A 77 33.04 -1.36 -7.59
N ALA A 78 32.27 -0.89 -8.57
CA ALA A 78 32.80 -0.20 -9.75
C ALA A 78 33.44 1.15 -9.38
N MET A 79 32.84 1.91 -8.47
CA MET A 79 33.40 3.17 -7.94
C MET A 79 34.71 2.93 -7.19
N LEU A 80 34.77 1.91 -6.32
CA LEU A 80 35.98 1.52 -5.57
C LEU A 80 37.10 1.03 -6.49
N ALA A 81 36.77 0.30 -7.56
CA ALA A 81 37.74 -0.16 -8.55
C ALA A 81 38.25 0.96 -9.47
N ASN A 82 37.45 2.00 -9.69
CA ASN A 82 37.75 3.11 -10.60
C ASN A 82 37.54 4.47 -9.93
N PRO A 83 38.27 4.80 -8.84
CA PRO A 83 38.00 6.01 -8.04
C PRO A 83 38.14 7.32 -8.84
N GLY A 84 38.91 7.32 -9.94
CA GLY A 84 39.04 8.47 -10.83
C GLY A 84 37.88 8.68 -11.82
N GLN A 85 36.89 7.78 -11.84
CA GLN A 85 35.70 7.86 -12.71
C GLN A 85 34.41 8.13 -11.92
N VAL A 86 34.50 8.23 -10.60
CA VAL A 86 33.33 8.41 -9.73
C VAL A 86 32.66 9.74 -10.02
N THR A 87 31.33 9.71 -10.09
CA THR A 87 30.50 10.90 -10.19
C THR A 87 29.46 10.96 -9.07
N VAL A 88 29.01 12.17 -8.75
CA VAL A 88 27.82 12.42 -7.95
C VAL A 88 26.95 13.35 -8.77
N GLY A 89 25.81 12.85 -9.22
CA GLY A 89 24.89 13.60 -10.03
C GLY A 89 25.46 14.04 -11.39
N GLY A 90 26.19 13.12 -12.04
CA GLY A 90 26.86 13.30 -13.31
C GLY A 90 28.10 14.19 -13.25
N LYS A 91 28.48 14.71 -12.07
CA LYS A 91 29.66 15.55 -11.88
C LYS A 91 30.80 14.73 -11.28
N ALA A 92 32.02 14.93 -11.76
CA ALA A 92 33.20 14.28 -11.21
C ALA A 92 33.30 14.50 -9.69
N PHE A 93 33.55 13.41 -8.96
CA PHE A 93 33.65 13.39 -7.52
C PHE A 93 34.90 12.60 -7.11
N THR A 94 35.77 13.20 -6.30
CA THR A 94 37.02 12.56 -5.88
C THR A 94 36.83 11.93 -4.52
N LEU A 95 36.83 10.60 -4.46
CA LEU A 95 36.78 9.88 -3.20
C LEU A 95 38.03 10.18 -2.35
N ASN A 96 37.82 10.56 -1.09
CA ASN A 96 38.87 10.61 -0.08
C ASN A 96 39.00 9.23 0.63
N ALA A 97 39.95 9.11 1.57
CA ALA A 97 40.20 7.86 2.28
C ALA A 97 39.02 7.41 3.17
N THR A 98 38.30 8.36 3.78
CA THR A 98 37.10 8.10 4.58
C THR A 98 35.96 7.60 3.69
N ASP A 99 35.69 8.30 2.58
CA ASP A 99 34.66 7.89 1.62
C ASP A 99 34.91 6.45 1.14
N THR A 100 36.16 6.14 0.81
CA THR A 100 36.58 4.81 0.34
C THR A 100 36.35 3.75 1.41
N ALA A 101 36.65 4.06 2.68
CA ALA A 101 36.42 3.14 3.80
C ALA A 101 34.92 2.92 4.03
N VAL A 102 34.10 3.98 3.99
CA VAL A 102 32.64 3.91 4.12
C VAL A 102 32.04 3.08 3.00
N LEU A 103 32.35 3.37 1.74
CA LEU A 103 31.83 2.62 0.59
C LEU A 103 32.27 1.14 0.61
N THR A 104 33.48 0.84 1.10
CA THR A 104 33.92 -0.55 1.31
C THR A 104 33.07 -1.25 2.37
N GLN A 105 32.76 -0.58 3.47
CA GLN A 105 31.93 -1.11 4.54
C GLN A 105 30.49 -1.34 4.06
N VAL A 106 29.91 -0.36 3.36
CA VAL A 106 28.57 -0.47 2.76
C VAL A 106 28.48 -1.65 1.78
N SER A 107 29.51 -1.89 0.96
CA SER A 107 29.55 -3.06 0.06
C SER A 107 29.49 -4.42 0.81
N ASN A 108 30.16 -4.51 1.96
CA ASN A 108 30.09 -5.69 2.84
C ASN A 108 28.72 -5.82 3.52
N GLU A 109 28.14 -4.72 3.98
CA GLU A 109 26.82 -4.68 4.59
C GLU A 109 25.70 -5.06 3.62
N ILE A 110 25.78 -4.61 2.36
CA ILE A 110 24.88 -5.06 1.30
C ILE A 110 24.97 -6.58 1.10
N THR A 111 26.17 -7.17 1.20
CA THR A 111 26.31 -8.64 1.17
C THR A 111 25.54 -9.31 2.31
N THR A 112 25.58 -8.73 3.51
CA THR A 112 24.81 -9.22 4.66
C THR A 112 23.31 -9.14 4.38
N LEU A 113 22.82 -8.03 3.83
CA LEU A 113 21.41 -7.88 3.44
C LEU A 113 20.98 -8.92 2.40
N ILE A 114 21.77 -9.12 1.34
CA ILE A 114 21.51 -10.11 0.28
C ILE A 114 21.38 -11.53 0.87
N ASN A 115 22.24 -11.88 1.84
CA ASN A 115 22.22 -13.20 2.46
C ASN A 115 21.08 -13.38 3.47
N ALA A 116 20.65 -12.29 4.14
CA ALA A 116 19.56 -12.33 5.11
C ALA A 116 18.18 -12.41 4.42
N ALA A 117 17.98 -11.67 3.32
CA ALA A 117 16.66 -11.49 2.70
C ALA A 117 15.89 -12.78 2.38
N PRO A 118 16.49 -13.86 1.83
CA PRO A 118 15.74 -15.08 1.54
C PRO A 118 15.11 -15.74 2.77
N ASN A 119 15.65 -15.46 3.96
CA ASN A 119 15.23 -16.07 5.22
C ASN A 119 13.98 -15.42 5.83
N THR A 120 13.49 -14.30 5.28
CA THR A 120 12.24 -13.66 5.72
C THR A 120 11.01 -14.47 5.33
N THR A 121 11.13 -15.42 4.41
CA THR A 121 9.97 -16.22 3.95
C THR A 121 9.74 -17.50 4.74
N ASN A 122 10.56 -17.74 5.76
CA ASN A 122 10.46 -18.89 6.63
C ASN A 122 10.22 -18.44 8.07
N PRO A 123 9.08 -18.80 8.69
CA PRO A 123 8.76 -18.41 10.06
C PRO A 123 9.84 -18.75 11.10
N ALA A 124 10.63 -19.82 10.86
CA ALA A 124 11.69 -20.23 11.77
C ALA A 124 12.92 -19.30 11.75
N THR A 125 13.11 -18.53 10.67
CA THR A 125 14.28 -17.66 10.48
C THR A 125 13.92 -16.18 10.30
N LEU A 126 12.63 -15.88 10.13
CA LEU A 126 12.08 -14.53 9.91
C LEU A 126 12.62 -13.53 10.94
N ALA A 127 12.51 -13.82 12.23
CA ALA A 127 12.85 -12.84 13.27
C ALA A 127 14.31 -12.37 13.25
N GLU A 128 15.25 -13.29 12.99
CA GLU A 128 16.66 -12.95 12.85
C GLU A 128 16.94 -12.23 11.53
N ALA A 129 16.26 -12.65 10.45
CA ALA A 129 16.38 -12.05 9.13
C ALA A 129 15.90 -10.59 9.15
N ASP A 130 14.69 -10.33 9.61
CA ASP A 130 14.09 -8.99 9.64
C ASP A 130 14.92 -8.04 10.51
N GLN A 131 15.35 -8.50 11.69
CA GLN A 131 16.22 -7.72 12.56
C GLN A 131 17.56 -7.39 11.90
N THR A 132 18.11 -8.33 11.12
CA THR A 132 19.35 -8.12 10.37
C THR A 132 19.13 -7.10 9.26
N LEU A 133 18.03 -7.22 8.51
CA LEU A 133 17.68 -6.27 7.45
C LEU A 133 17.55 -4.86 8.00
N HIS A 134 16.71 -4.68 9.02
CA HIS A 134 16.50 -3.39 9.67
C HIS A 134 17.82 -2.78 10.16
N ASN A 135 18.59 -3.51 10.97
CA ASN A 135 19.81 -2.99 11.56
C ASN A 135 20.86 -2.60 10.53
N VAL A 136 21.04 -3.44 9.50
CA VAL A 136 22.07 -3.20 8.49
C VAL A 136 21.65 -2.09 7.53
N GLN A 137 20.37 -1.96 7.18
CA GLN A 137 19.86 -0.80 6.44
C GLN A 137 20.12 0.51 7.21
N MET A 138 19.81 0.54 8.50
CA MET A 138 20.08 1.70 9.37
C MET A 138 21.57 2.00 9.49
N GLN A 139 22.43 0.97 9.51
CA GLN A 139 23.89 1.13 9.51
C GLN A 139 24.38 1.77 8.23
N ILE A 140 23.95 1.29 7.06
CA ILE A 140 24.32 1.86 5.76
C ILE A 140 23.94 3.34 5.69
N LEU A 141 22.68 3.67 6.01
CA LEU A 141 22.21 5.05 6.01
C LEU A 141 23.02 5.91 7.00
N GLY A 142 23.24 5.42 8.21
CA GLY A 142 24.02 6.12 9.24
C GLY A 142 25.49 6.36 8.84
N GLN A 143 26.12 5.42 8.11
CA GLN A 143 27.49 5.56 7.64
C GLN A 143 27.61 6.58 6.50
N ILE A 144 26.71 6.51 5.51
CA ILE A 144 26.68 7.46 4.39
C ILE A 144 26.45 8.89 4.90
N HIS A 145 25.51 9.09 5.81
CA HIS A 145 25.22 10.42 6.37
C HIS A 145 26.21 10.86 7.44
N GLY A 146 26.88 9.92 8.11
CA GLY A 146 27.97 10.20 9.03
C GLY A 146 29.25 10.67 8.33
N ASP A 147 29.44 10.33 7.07
CA ASP A 147 30.51 10.87 6.23
C ASP A 147 30.14 12.26 5.71
N ALA A 148 30.80 13.28 6.25
CA ALA A 148 30.53 14.68 5.89
C ALA A 148 30.77 15.00 4.41
N HIS A 149 31.70 14.31 3.74
CA HIS A 149 32.02 14.58 2.34
C HIS A 149 31.00 13.92 1.41
N LEU A 150 30.62 12.66 1.66
CA LEU A 150 29.55 11.98 0.95
C LEU A 150 28.19 12.67 1.17
N SER A 151 27.83 12.92 2.43
CA SER A 151 26.56 13.56 2.78
C SER A 151 26.44 14.95 2.14
N ALA A 152 27.49 15.77 2.19
CA ALA A 152 27.47 17.09 1.53
C ALA A 152 27.29 16.98 0.01
N ALA A 153 27.88 15.96 -0.64
CA ALA A 153 27.74 15.77 -2.07
C ALA A 153 26.31 15.34 -2.46
N LEU A 154 25.74 14.37 -1.72
CA LEU A 154 24.39 13.85 -1.96
C LEU A 154 23.30 14.90 -1.70
N ASN A 155 23.43 15.69 -0.63
CA ASN A 155 22.51 16.78 -0.29
C ASN A 155 22.39 17.87 -1.37
N ASN A 156 23.37 17.97 -2.28
CA ASN A 156 23.35 18.91 -3.40
C ASN A 156 22.65 18.36 -4.65
N VAL A 157 22.10 17.14 -4.60
CA VAL A 157 21.41 16.50 -5.71
C VAL A 157 20.03 15.98 -5.28
N PRO A 158 19.12 16.86 -4.85
CA PRO A 158 17.75 16.46 -4.53
C PRO A 158 16.98 16.11 -5.81
N PHE A 159 16.02 15.20 -5.71
CA PHE A 159 15.18 14.75 -6.81
C PHE A 159 13.73 14.59 -6.39
N LEU A 160 12.81 14.84 -7.33
CA LEU A 160 11.39 14.64 -7.07
C LEU A 160 11.09 13.15 -7.18
N ALA A 161 10.81 12.51 -6.05
CA ALA A 161 10.39 11.13 -5.96
C ALA A 161 8.95 10.94 -6.47
N ASN A 162 8.55 9.70 -6.73
CA ASN A 162 7.19 9.38 -7.18
C ASN A 162 6.11 9.65 -6.12
N THR A 163 6.50 9.77 -4.85
CA THR A 163 5.67 10.23 -3.73
C THR A 163 5.36 11.73 -3.80
N GLY A 164 6.05 12.49 -4.65
CA GLY A 164 5.99 13.95 -4.66
C GLY A 164 6.92 14.63 -3.65
N ALA A 165 7.62 13.86 -2.80
CA ALA A 165 8.67 14.37 -1.92
C ALA A 165 9.96 14.70 -2.68
N MET A 166 10.76 15.61 -2.12
CA MET A 166 12.12 15.86 -2.58
C MET A 166 13.10 14.97 -1.82
N ASP A 167 13.45 13.85 -2.44
CA ASP A 167 14.40 12.87 -1.94
C ASP A 167 15.85 13.28 -2.22
N ILE A 168 16.77 12.66 -1.49
CA ILE A 168 18.18 12.53 -1.87
C ILE A 168 18.54 11.05 -2.01
N ALA A 169 19.66 10.77 -2.69
CA ALA A 169 20.18 9.39 -2.76
C ALA A 169 20.62 8.92 -1.37
N PHE A 170 20.28 7.67 -1.02
CA PHE A 170 20.38 7.16 0.36
C PHE A 170 19.54 8.00 1.33
N GLN A 171 18.28 8.26 1.02
CA GLN A 171 17.38 9.12 1.79
C GLN A 171 17.31 8.67 3.25
N PRO A 172 17.59 9.57 4.23
CA PRO A 172 17.32 9.29 5.63
C PRO A 172 15.84 9.01 5.85
N LEU A 173 15.56 8.08 6.76
CA LEU A 173 14.20 7.79 7.19
C LEU A 173 13.63 8.87 8.09
N SER A 174 12.32 8.85 8.21
CA SER A 174 11.59 9.70 9.12
C SER A 174 12.04 9.50 10.57
N VAL A 175 12.16 10.61 11.32
CA VAL A 175 12.50 10.56 12.74
C VAL A 175 11.21 10.31 13.54
N GLY A 176 11.16 9.16 14.21
CA GLY A 176 10.10 8.79 15.14
C GLY A 176 10.43 9.04 16.61
N ASN A 177 9.39 9.04 17.46
CA ASN A 177 9.52 9.04 18.92
C ASN A 177 8.38 8.24 19.54
N ASP A 178 8.70 7.13 20.18
CA ASP A 178 7.78 6.23 20.87
C ASP A 178 8.08 6.17 22.39
N SER A 179 8.75 7.18 22.93
CA SER A 179 8.96 7.27 24.37
C SER A 179 7.62 7.24 25.12
N ALA A 180 7.61 6.72 26.34
CA ALA A 180 6.38 6.60 27.14
C ALA A 180 5.60 7.93 27.28
N THR A 181 6.30 9.07 27.29
CA THR A 181 5.65 10.40 27.29
C THR A 181 4.99 10.70 25.95
N ASN A 182 5.65 10.39 24.83
CA ASN A 182 5.09 10.64 23.50
C ASN A 182 3.92 9.70 23.18
N LEU A 183 4.01 8.42 23.57
CA LEU A 183 2.90 7.47 23.49
C LEU A 183 1.66 7.96 24.25
N ALA A 184 1.84 8.48 25.47
CA ALA A 184 0.74 9.02 26.26
C ALA A 184 0.11 10.28 25.62
N ALA A 185 0.93 11.17 25.05
CA ALA A 185 0.45 12.34 24.33
C ALA A 185 -0.30 11.95 23.04
N ALA A 186 0.24 10.98 22.30
CA ALA A 186 -0.40 10.43 21.11
C ALA A 186 -1.77 9.84 21.44
N ALA A 187 -1.84 8.93 22.43
CA ALA A 187 -3.09 8.32 22.88
C ALA A 187 -4.11 9.35 23.41
N ALA A 188 -3.64 10.48 23.95
CA ALA A 188 -4.50 11.59 24.37
C ALA A 188 -5.02 12.44 23.20
N GLY A 189 -4.63 12.15 21.96
CA GLY A 189 -5.07 12.84 20.75
C GLY A 189 -4.27 14.11 20.42
N ASP A 190 -2.97 14.15 20.71
CA ASP A 190 -2.05 15.15 20.15
C ASP A 190 -1.56 14.67 18.78
N LEU A 191 -1.98 15.34 17.70
CA LEU A 191 -1.69 14.90 16.34
C LEU A 191 -0.20 14.92 15.99
N THR A 192 0.59 15.84 16.57
CA THR A 192 2.04 15.84 16.37
C THR A 192 2.68 14.62 17.04
N ALA A 193 2.22 14.27 18.25
CA ALA A 193 2.67 13.07 18.94
C ALA A 193 2.25 11.79 18.22
N ILE A 194 0.99 11.71 17.76
CA ILE A 194 0.48 10.58 16.93
C ILE A 194 1.38 10.39 15.72
N GLY A 195 1.65 11.45 14.97
CA GLY A 195 2.47 11.37 13.77
C GLY A 195 3.93 10.98 14.07
N SER A 196 4.49 11.42 15.20
CA SER A 196 5.84 11.03 15.60
C SER A 196 5.93 9.57 16.09
N VAL A 197 4.88 9.05 16.75
CA VAL A 197 4.77 7.61 17.07
C VAL A 197 4.59 6.80 15.78
N PHE A 198 3.78 7.28 14.83
CA PHE A 198 3.61 6.61 13.55
C PHE A 198 4.95 6.50 12.78
N ASN A 199 5.72 7.59 12.70
CA ASN A 199 7.06 7.55 12.07
C ASN A 199 7.98 6.51 12.75
N ALA A 200 7.86 6.33 14.06
CA ALA A 200 8.66 5.33 14.80
C ALA A 200 8.31 3.91 14.36
N VAL A 201 7.01 3.58 14.28
CA VAL A 201 6.58 2.25 13.85
C VAL A 201 6.81 2.00 12.36
N ALA A 202 6.66 3.00 11.50
CA ALA A 202 6.99 2.89 10.07
C ALA A 202 8.48 2.54 9.88
N THR A 203 9.37 3.29 10.55
CA THR A 203 10.81 3.01 10.55
C THR A 203 11.13 1.62 11.11
N LEU A 204 10.51 1.25 12.23
CA LEU A 204 10.70 -0.06 12.88
C LEU A 204 10.26 -1.23 12.01
N SER A 205 9.27 -1.00 11.15
CA SER A 205 8.71 -2.00 10.23
C SER A 205 9.54 -2.20 8.98
N MET A 206 10.51 -1.32 8.69
CA MET A 206 11.43 -1.55 7.59
C MET A 206 12.36 -2.72 7.90
N GLY A 207 12.43 -3.66 6.96
CA GLY A 207 13.04 -4.96 7.19
C GLY A 207 12.06 -6.03 7.66
N GLY A 208 10.81 -5.67 8.01
CA GLY A 208 9.72 -6.60 8.35
C GLY A 208 9.30 -6.57 9.83
N MET A 209 8.14 -7.15 10.11
CA MET A 209 7.65 -7.34 11.48
C MET A 209 7.80 -8.80 11.92
N SER A 210 8.34 -8.97 13.11
CA SER A 210 8.65 -10.29 13.66
C SER A 210 8.48 -10.34 15.17
N ALA A 211 8.69 -11.52 15.76
CA ALA A 211 8.63 -11.71 17.20
C ALA A 211 9.57 -10.79 18.01
N ASN A 212 10.59 -10.20 17.37
CA ASN A 212 11.56 -9.31 18.02
C ASN A 212 11.02 -7.88 18.22
N ASN A 213 10.21 -7.36 17.30
CA ASN A 213 9.73 -5.97 17.32
C ASN A 213 8.20 -5.85 17.48
N ILE A 214 7.45 -6.95 17.38
CA ILE A 214 5.97 -6.88 17.32
C ILE A 214 5.30 -6.22 18.53
N ASN A 215 5.86 -6.38 19.74
CA ASN A 215 5.29 -5.74 20.93
C ASN A 215 5.36 -4.22 20.88
N GLN A 216 6.44 -3.68 20.27
CA GLN A 216 6.62 -2.25 20.09
C GLN A 216 5.72 -1.73 18.97
N VAL A 217 5.68 -2.44 17.83
CA VAL A 217 4.74 -2.17 16.73
C VAL A 217 3.29 -2.06 17.24
N GLN A 218 2.84 -3.05 18.02
CA GLN A 218 1.48 -3.04 18.57
C GLN A 218 1.25 -1.91 19.57
N ALA A 219 2.25 -1.55 20.39
CA ALA A 219 2.13 -0.44 21.32
C ALA A 219 1.98 0.89 20.58
N ASP A 220 2.76 1.09 19.53
CA ASP A 220 2.75 2.30 18.70
C ASP A 220 1.43 2.43 17.94
N PHE A 221 1.00 1.39 17.22
CA PHE A 221 -0.30 1.40 16.52
C PHE A 221 -1.49 1.51 17.49
N THR A 222 -1.39 0.96 18.70
CA THR A 222 -2.41 1.16 19.73
C THR A 222 -2.52 2.63 20.12
N ALA A 223 -1.39 3.32 20.34
CA ALA A 223 -1.37 4.74 20.67
C ALA A 223 -1.89 5.60 19.50
N VAL A 224 -1.51 5.26 18.26
CA VAL A 224 -2.02 5.90 17.03
C VAL A 224 -3.55 5.73 16.93
N SER A 225 -4.06 4.51 17.04
CA SER A 225 -5.50 4.21 16.99
C SER A 225 -6.27 4.96 18.09
N GLN A 226 -5.80 4.91 19.34
CA GLN A 226 -6.43 5.65 20.45
C GLN A 226 -6.41 7.16 20.23
N GLY A 227 -5.29 7.71 19.72
CA GLY A 227 -5.14 9.12 19.44
C GLY A 227 -6.08 9.62 18.35
N LEU A 228 -6.13 8.91 17.21
CA LEU A 228 -7.04 9.22 16.11
C LEU A 228 -8.51 9.16 16.57
N GLN A 229 -8.85 8.13 17.35
CA GLN A 229 -10.18 8.01 17.95
C GLN A 229 -10.49 9.16 18.92
N ALA A 230 -9.51 9.62 19.70
CA ALA A 230 -9.66 10.75 20.62
C ALA A 230 -9.88 12.07 19.87
N ILE A 231 -9.21 12.27 18.72
CA ILE A 231 -9.46 13.43 17.83
C ILE A 231 -10.88 13.37 17.27
N LEU A 232 -11.27 12.24 16.68
CA LEU A 232 -12.59 12.07 16.07
C LEU A 232 -13.75 12.25 17.07
N ASN A 233 -13.51 11.99 18.35
CA ASN A 233 -14.49 12.16 19.44
C ASN A 233 -14.48 13.55 20.08
N ASP A 234 -13.55 14.43 19.71
CA ASP A 234 -13.40 15.78 20.27
C ASP A 234 -13.63 16.84 19.17
N PRO A 235 -14.83 17.44 19.11
CA PRO A 235 -15.15 18.46 18.12
C PRO A 235 -14.22 19.67 18.15
N ALA A 236 -13.62 20.00 19.30
CA ALA A 236 -12.71 21.13 19.40
C ALA A 236 -11.35 20.82 18.72
N LYS A 237 -10.89 19.57 18.81
CA LYS A 237 -9.67 19.13 18.12
C LYS A 237 -9.86 19.04 16.62
N LEU A 238 -10.98 18.47 16.16
CA LEU A 238 -11.33 18.47 14.74
C LEU A 238 -11.38 19.89 14.17
N ALA A 239 -12.13 20.79 14.84
CA ALA A 239 -12.24 22.17 14.39
C ALA A 239 -10.89 22.93 14.38
N ALA A 240 -9.93 22.54 15.22
CA ALA A 240 -8.59 23.12 15.21
C ALA A 240 -7.75 22.65 14.01
N ILE A 241 -7.89 21.39 13.60
CA ILE A 241 -7.24 20.82 12.41
C ILE A 241 -7.86 21.42 11.14
N GLU A 242 -9.18 21.50 11.09
CA GLU A 242 -9.96 21.95 9.92
C GLU A 242 -10.00 23.48 9.77
N ALA A 243 -9.28 24.21 10.62
CA ALA A 243 -9.35 25.66 10.69
C ALA A 243 -8.96 26.32 9.36
N GLY A 244 -9.92 27.03 8.75
CA GLY A 244 -9.72 27.75 7.49
C GLY A 244 -9.98 26.94 6.22
N GLN A 245 -10.40 25.68 6.35
CA GLN A 245 -10.86 24.87 5.22
C GLN A 245 -12.27 25.25 4.77
N THR A 246 -12.64 24.88 3.54
CA THR A 246 -14.04 24.89 3.14
C THR A 246 -14.80 23.79 3.89
N ALA A 247 -16.13 23.87 3.93
CA ALA A 247 -16.93 22.84 4.61
C ALA A 247 -16.72 21.44 4.01
N VAL A 248 -16.49 21.34 2.69
CA VAL A 248 -16.24 20.05 2.03
C VAL A 248 -14.86 19.54 2.40
N ASP A 249 -13.82 20.38 2.31
CA ASP A 249 -12.44 19.97 2.65
C ASP A 249 -12.32 19.55 4.12
N ALA A 250 -13.02 20.23 5.04
CA ALA A 250 -13.10 19.82 6.44
C ALA A 250 -13.70 18.42 6.61
N GLN A 251 -14.79 18.11 5.90
CA GLN A 251 -15.34 16.75 5.92
C GLN A 251 -14.41 15.72 5.27
N THR A 252 -13.67 16.10 4.22
CA THR A 252 -12.64 15.24 3.64
C THR A 252 -11.51 14.95 4.64
N THR A 253 -11.03 15.95 5.38
CA THR A 253 -10.03 15.74 6.44
C THR A 253 -10.54 14.86 7.58
N THR A 254 -11.80 15.03 8.01
CA THR A 254 -12.45 14.10 8.94
C THR A 254 -12.50 12.67 8.37
N LEU A 255 -12.81 12.52 7.08
CA LEU A 255 -12.84 11.22 6.40
C LEU A 255 -11.46 10.56 6.39
N HIS A 256 -10.41 11.30 6.08
CA HIS A 256 -9.03 10.80 6.14
C HIS A 256 -8.65 10.31 7.53
N LEU A 257 -9.01 11.04 8.60
CA LEU A 257 -8.79 10.58 9.98
C LEU A 257 -9.54 9.27 10.28
N MET A 258 -10.74 9.08 9.74
CA MET A 258 -11.49 7.82 9.86
C MET A 258 -10.81 6.67 9.12
N THR A 259 -10.32 6.93 7.89
CA THR A 259 -9.56 5.96 7.09
C THR A 259 -8.30 5.52 7.83
N LEU A 260 -7.50 6.47 8.32
CA LEU A 260 -6.27 6.19 9.10
C LEU A 260 -6.57 5.38 10.37
N LEU A 261 -7.66 5.70 11.08
CA LEU A 261 -8.06 4.93 12.26
C LEU A 261 -8.40 3.48 11.88
N SER A 262 -9.15 3.29 10.79
CA SER A 262 -9.50 1.95 10.33
C SER A 262 -8.26 1.18 9.84
N GLN A 263 -7.30 1.83 9.18
CA GLN A 263 -6.05 1.21 8.72
C GLN A 263 -5.12 0.84 9.89
N ALA A 264 -5.02 1.70 10.91
CA ALA A 264 -4.31 1.35 12.15
C ALA A 264 -4.94 0.14 12.84
N ASN A 265 -6.28 0.06 12.87
CA ASN A 265 -6.98 -1.11 13.41
C ASN A 265 -6.84 -2.35 12.52
N LEU A 266 -6.77 -2.19 11.20
CA LEU A 266 -6.51 -3.29 10.27
C LEU A 266 -5.13 -3.91 10.56
N GLN A 267 -4.11 -3.07 10.71
CA GLN A 267 -2.75 -3.48 11.06
C GLN A 267 -2.73 -4.34 12.33
N LEU A 268 -3.28 -3.80 13.42
CA LEU A 268 -3.35 -4.45 14.73
C LEU A 268 -4.08 -5.80 14.70
N ASN A 269 -5.20 -5.88 13.98
CA ASN A 269 -6.11 -7.02 14.08
C ASN A 269 -5.83 -8.12 13.04
N ASN A 270 -5.29 -7.77 11.87
CA ASN A 270 -5.17 -8.69 10.74
C ASN A 270 -3.74 -8.96 10.31
N TYR A 271 -2.82 -8.00 10.44
CA TYR A 271 -1.48 -8.12 9.86
C TYR A 271 -0.39 -8.41 10.90
N ASP A 272 -0.32 -7.64 11.98
CA ASP A 272 0.74 -7.72 12.99
C ASP A 272 1.09 -9.16 13.41
N VAL A 273 0.10 -9.94 13.86
CA VAL A 273 0.36 -11.32 14.29
C VAL A 273 0.68 -12.24 13.11
N ALA A 274 0.06 -12.02 11.96
CA ALA A 274 0.24 -12.86 10.78
C ALA A 274 1.60 -12.64 10.08
N GLU A 275 2.16 -11.43 10.17
CA GLU A 275 3.53 -11.08 9.77
C GLU A 275 4.54 -11.99 10.46
N THR A 276 4.41 -12.18 11.78
CA THR A 276 5.34 -13.03 12.57
C THR A 276 5.34 -14.50 12.14
N MET A 277 4.39 -14.90 11.30
CA MET A 277 4.23 -16.23 10.71
C MET A 277 4.58 -16.26 9.22
N ALA A 278 5.28 -15.23 8.70
CA ALA A 278 5.63 -15.05 7.29
C ALA A 278 4.42 -15.19 6.34
N SER A 279 3.24 -14.74 6.78
CA SER A 279 2.01 -14.82 5.98
C SER A 279 2.14 -13.94 4.73
N PRO A 280 2.02 -14.47 3.50
CA PRO A 280 2.12 -13.65 2.29
C PRO A 280 1.07 -12.54 2.21
N THR A 281 -0.13 -12.77 2.76
CA THR A 281 -1.17 -11.73 2.87
C THR A 281 -0.72 -10.60 3.76
N ALA A 282 -0.14 -10.93 4.93
CA ALA A 282 0.26 -9.92 5.91
C ALA A 282 1.51 -9.16 5.46
N LEU A 283 2.52 -9.87 4.93
CA LEU A 283 3.72 -9.24 4.35
C LEU A 283 3.37 -8.22 3.27
N ARG A 284 2.35 -8.52 2.46
CA ARG A 284 1.85 -7.58 1.46
C ARG A 284 0.99 -6.47 2.09
N GLY A 285 0.06 -6.86 2.94
CA GLY A 285 -0.91 -5.99 3.59
C GLY A 285 -0.29 -4.94 4.49
N SER A 286 0.69 -5.29 5.32
CA SER A 286 1.36 -4.29 6.16
C SER A 286 2.13 -3.27 5.33
N ALA A 287 2.84 -3.73 4.29
CA ALA A 287 3.63 -2.86 3.44
C ALA A 287 2.76 -1.84 2.70
N ASP A 288 1.65 -2.29 2.12
CA ASP A 288 0.69 -1.39 1.46
C ASP A 288 0.01 -0.49 2.51
N ASN A 289 -0.60 -1.06 3.57
CA ASN A 289 -1.34 -0.31 4.59
C ASN A 289 -0.51 0.79 5.30
N ILE A 290 0.78 0.56 5.59
CA ILE A 290 1.65 1.60 6.18
C ILE A 290 1.89 2.75 5.18
N VAL A 291 2.18 2.41 3.92
CA VAL A 291 2.39 3.42 2.87
C VAL A 291 1.10 4.17 2.58
N ASP A 292 -0.03 3.50 2.58
CA ASP A 292 -1.34 4.13 2.34
C ASP A 292 -1.70 5.10 3.48
N MET A 293 -1.37 4.76 4.73
CA MET A 293 -1.52 5.70 5.85
C MET A 293 -0.63 6.95 5.69
N ILE A 294 0.58 6.81 5.14
CA ILE A 294 1.46 7.94 4.81
C ILE A 294 0.81 8.79 3.72
N ASP A 295 0.42 8.18 2.61
CA ASP A 295 -0.13 8.86 1.43
C ASP A 295 -1.41 9.63 1.77
N VAL A 296 -2.35 9.01 2.50
CA VAL A 296 -3.59 9.66 2.95
C VAL A 296 -3.28 10.89 3.80
N PHE A 297 -2.31 10.78 4.71
CA PHE A 297 -1.97 11.86 5.64
C PHE A 297 -1.21 12.99 4.94
N GLN A 298 -0.21 12.67 4.13
CA GLN A 298 0.67 13.63 3.47
C GLN A 298 -0.04 14.42 2.36
N ASN A 299 -1.04 13.82 1.71
CA ASN A 299 -1.88 14.49 0.71
C ASN A 299 -3.03 15.31 1.31
N ASP A 300 -3.20 15.28 2.63
CA ASP A 300 -4.06 16.22 3.36
C ASP A 300 -3.23 17.37 3.94
N ALA A 301 -3.29 18.52 3.26
CA ALA A 301 -2.52 19.70 3.64
C ALA A 301 -2.83 20.22 5.06
N ALA A 302 -4.02 19.97 5.61
CA ALA A 302 -4.36 20.38 6.98
C ALA A 302 -3.79 19.40 8.00
N LEU A 303 -3.92 18.08 7.78
CA LEU A 303 -3.31 17.05 8.62
C LEU A 303 -1.79 17.20 8.64
N ASN A 304 -1.16 17.31 7.47
CA ASN A 304 0.27 17.49 7.33
C ASN A 304 0.78 18.70 8.14
N LYS A 305 0.15 19.88 8.00
CA LYS A 305 0.52 21.07 8.79
C LYS A 305 0.28 20.88 10.28
N ALA A 306 -0.85 20.28 10.66
CA ALA A 306 -1.21 20.07 12.05
C ALA A 306 -0.28 19.08 12.79
N ALA A 307 0.40 18.19 12.04
CA ALA A 307 1.47 17.34 12.56
C ALA A 307 2.89 17.88 12.34
N GLY A 308 3.04 19.17 12.04
CA GLY A 308 4.34 19.85 11.95
C GLY A 308 5.03 19.81 10.57
N GLY A 309 4.32 19.38 9.53
CA GLY A 309 4.77 19.45 8.14
C GLY A 309 4.55 20.83 7.50
N THR A 310 4.65 20.90 6.16
CA THR A 310 4.57 22.15 5.38
C THR A 310 3.23 22.37 4.67
N GLY A 311 2.37 21.36 4.67
CA GLY A 311 1.16 21.24 3.85
C GLY A 311 1.39 20.59 2.49
N MET A 312 2.56 20.00 2.28
CA MET A 312 2.95 19.27 1.07
C MET A 312 3.64 17.97 1.49
N PRO A 313 3.55 16.89 0.69
CA PRO A 313 4.27 15.65 0.95
C PRO A 313 5.77 15.88 1.15
N GLY A 314 6.35 15.19 2.13
CA GLY A 314 7.78 15.24 2.37
C GLY A 314 8.23 14.55 3.65
N HIS A 315 9.54 14.61 3.90
CA HIS A 315 10.20 13.90 5.00
C HIS A 315 10.09 14.59 6.38
N GLY A 316 9.19 15.56 6.54
CA GLY A 316 9.06 16.38 7.74
C GLY A 316 7.66 16.31 8.36
N GLY A 317 7.59 16.36 9.69
CA GLY A 317 6.34 16.24 10.43
C GLY A 317 5.96 14.78 10.74
N GLY A 318 4.70 14.57 11.11
CA GLY A 318 4.12 13.25 11.33
C GLY A 318 3.71 12.56 10.03
N PHE A 319 3.69 11.22 10.04
CA PHE A 319 3.43 10.39 8.85
C PHE A 319 4.32 10.79 7.68
N ALA A 320 5.58 11.10 7.96
CA ALA A 320 6.49 11.64 6.97
C ALA A 320 6.77 10.60 5.87
N GLU A 321 6.99 11.09 4.65
CA GLU A 321 7.34 10.26 3.51
C GLU A 321 8.63 9.48 3.78
N ASP A 322 8.55 8.17 3.59
CA ASP A 322 9.73 7.31 3.42
C ASP A 322 10.33 7.51 2.02
N PRO A 323 11.54 6.99 1.73
CA PRO A 323 12.14 7.15 0.42
C PRO A 323 11.22 6.70 -0.73
N GLY A 324 11.27 7.44 -1.83
CA GLY A 324 10.53 7.13 -3.05
C GLY A 324 11.01 5.84 -3.72
N GLY A 325 10.07 5.09 -4.27
CA GLY A 325 10.35 3.91 -5.09
C GLY A 325 10.73 4.26 -6.53
N LEU A 326 11.24 3.27 -7.26
CA LEU A 326 11.47 3.36 -8.69
C LEU A 326 10.21 3.00 -9.47
N THR A 327 9.92 3.76 -10.52
CA THR A 327 8.86 3.42 -11.46
C THR A 327 9.12 2.04 -12.06
N GLY A 328 8.14 1.14 -11.93
CA GLY A 328 8.21 -0.24 -12.40
C GLY A 328 8.66 -1.25 -11.34
N THR A 329 8.99 -0.82 -10.12
CA THR A 329 9.14 -1.72 -8.96
C THR A 329 7.78 -2.28 -8.56
N VAL A 330 6.84 -1.38 -8.28
CA VAL A 330 5.42 -1.71 -8.21
C VAL A 330 4.84 -1.65 -9.62
N THR A 331 4.08 -2.67 -9.99
CA THR A 331 3.40 -2.76 -11.28
C THR A 331 1.90 -2.85 -11.07
N LYS A 332 1.14 -2.30 -12.03
CA LYS A 332 -0.30 -2.49 -12.06
C LYS A 332 -0.65 -3.96 -12.07
N PHE A 333 -1.68 -4.33 -11.31
CA PHE A 333 -2.12 -5.70 -11.16
C PHE A 333 -2.90 -6.17 -12.40
N GLN A 334 -2.41 -7.21 -13.06
CA GLN A 334 -3.09 -7.82 -14.21
C GLN A 334 -4.23 -8.72 -13.73
N ASP A 335 -5.45 -8.33 -14.11
CA ASP A 335 -6.66 -9.06 -13.74
C ASP A 335 -6.86 -10.32 -14.57
N ASN A 336 -7.43 -11.34 -13.93
CA ASN A 336 -8.17 -12.40 -14.61
C ASN A 336 -9.60 -11.93 -14.97
N GLN A 337 -10.40 -12.81 -15.57
CA GLN A 337 -11.76 -12.45 -15.99
C GLN A 337 -12.68 -12.08 -14.82
N ALA A 338 -12.59 -12.78 -13.69
CA ALA A 338 -13.45 -12.53 -12.53
C ALA A 338 -13.12 -11.18 -11.89
N GLN A 339 -11.83 -10.88 -11.72
CA GLN A 339 -11.34 -9.57 -11.29
C GLN A 339 -11.72 -8.47 -12.27
N THR A 340 -11.61 -8.74 -13.57
CA THR A 340 -12.00 -7.76 -14.59
C THR A 340 -13.46 -7.36 -14.47
N ASN A 341 -14.32 -8.36 -14.29
CA ASN A 341 -15.76 -8.17 -14.13
C ASN A 341 -16.11 -7.44 -12.82
N PHE A 342 -15.43 -7.81 -11.74
CA PHE A 342 -15.60 -7.15 -10.45
C PHE A 342 -15.25 -5.66 -10.56
N TRP A 343 -14.04 -5.32 -11.00
CA TRP A 343 -13.60 -3.93 -11.10
C TRP A 343 -14.42 -3.09 -12.07
N ALA A 344 -14.82 -3.66 -13.21
CA ALA A 344 -15.72 -2.97 -14.15
C ALA A 344 -17.07 -2.61 -13.50
N SER A 345 -17.59 -3.48 -12.62
CA SER A 345 -18.83 -3.24 -11.90
C SER A 345 -18.62 -2.26 -10.75
N PHE A 346 -17.55 -2.46 -9.98
CA PHE A 346 -17.19 -1.66 -8.81
C PHE A 346 -16.93 -0.20 -9.19
N LEU A 347 -16.16 0.03 -10.26
CA LEU A 347 -15.88 1.35 -10.82
C LEU A 347 -17.17 2.04 -11.29
N ALA A 348 -17.98 1.34 -12.09
CA ALA A 348 -19.22 1.91 -12.64
C ALA A 348 -20.22 2.30 -11.54
N GLU A 349 -20.32 1.48 -10.50
CA GLU A 349 -21.19 1.73 -9.37
C GLU A 349 -20.66 2.85 -8.47
N GLY A 350 -19.35 2.92 -8.19
CA GLY A 350 -18.73 4.01 -7.43
C GLY A 350 -18.99 5.38 -8.06
N ASN A 351 -18.79 5.51 -9.37
CA ASN A 351 -19.12 6.73 -10.11
C ASN A 351 -20.62 7.07 -10.08
N THR A 352 -21.48 6.06 -10.16
CA THR A 352 -22.94 6.23 -10.11
C THR A 352 -23.40 6.69 -8.73
N LEU A 353 -22.85 6.10 -7.66
CA LEU A 353 -23.13 6.48 -6.28
C LEU A 353 -22.63 7.90 -5.99
N GLY A 354 -21.41 8.24 -6.40
CA GLY A 354 -20.87 9.59 -6.27
C GLY A 354 -21.80 10.64 -6.92
N ALA A 355 -22.26 10.38 -8.16
CA ALA A 355 -23.21 11.27 -8.83
C ALA A 355 -24.55 11.41 -8.10
N LYS A 356 -25.10 10.31 -7.55
CA LYS A 356 -26.33 10.32 -6.75
C LYS A 356 -26.18 11.12 -5.46
N LEU A 357 -25.07 10.94 -4.75
CA LEU A 357 -24.76 11.67 -3.51
C LEU A 357 -24.63 13.17 -3.77
N VAL A 358 -23.92 13.57 -4.83
CA VAL A 358 -23.85 14.98 -5.27
C VAL A 358 -25.24 15.55 -5.61
N ALA A 359 -26.08 14.77 -6.29
CA ALA A 359 -27.44 15.20 -6.60
C ALA A 359 -28.29 15.44 -5.33
N VAL A 360 -28.18 14.55 -4.33
CA VAL A 360 -28.84 14.76 -3.03
C VAL A 360 -28.29 16.01 -2.33
N ALA A 361 -26.97 16.17 -2.28
CA ALA A 361 -26.31 17.30 -1.66
C ALA A 361 -26.71 18.65 -2.30
N ASN A 362 -26.99 18.67 -3.60
CA ASN A 362 -27.42 19.85 -4.34
C ASN A 362 -28.95 20.02 -4.40
N GLY A 363 -29.73 19.15 -3.76
CA GLY A 363 -31.19 19.20 -3.74
C GLY A 363 -31.87 18.83 -5.06
N THR A 364 -31.14 18.23 -6.01
CA THR A 364 -31.67 17.73 -7.29
C THR A 364 -31.99 16.23 -7.25
N GLY A 365 -31.54 15.54 -6.20
CA GLY A 365 -31.88 14.15 -5.86
C GLY A 365 -32.61 14.05 -4.52
N MET A 366 -33.00 12.84 -4.13
CA MET A 366 -33.67 12.58 -2.84
C MET A 366 -32.85 11.62 -1.98
N ALA A 367 -32.61 11.99 -0.73
CA ALA A 367 -32.14 11.04 0.27
C ALA A 367 -33.22 9.97 0.49
N SER A 368 -32.84 8.70 0.53
CA SER A 368 -33.78 7.59 0.66
C SER A 368 -33.13 6.37 1.26
N GLN A 369 -33.94 5.51 1.90
CA GLN A 369 -33.48 4.22 2.41
C GLN A 369 -32.90 3.35 1.28
N ALA A 370 -33.48 3.40 0.08
CA ALA A 370 -32.98 2.65 -1.06
C ALA A 370 -31.55 3.04 -1.47
N LEU A 371 -31.19 4.34 -1.34
CA LEU A 371 -29.82 4.80 -1.59
C LEU A 371 -28.86 4.32 -0.49
N ILE A 372 -29.29 4.35 0.77
CA ILE A 372 -28.52 3.80 1.91
C ILE A 372 -28.27 2.29 1.71
N ASP A 373 -29.30 1.55 1.31
CA ASP A 373 -29.19 0.12 1.03
C ASP A 373 -28.24 -0.14 -0.15
N GLN A 374 -28.27 0.70 -1.20
CA GLN A 374 -27.35 0.60 -2.34
C GLN A 374 -25.89 0.81 -1.92
N ILE A 375 -25.63 1.83 -1.10
CA ILE A 375 -24.30 2.12 -0.53
C ILE A 375 -23.81 0.96 0.34
N THR A 376 -24.68 0.42 1.21
CA THR A 376 -24.35 -0.73 2.05
C THR A 376 -24.05 -1.98 1.22
N ASN A 377 -24.83 -2.22 0.16
CA ASN A 377 -24.58 -3.33 -0.77
C ASN A 377 -23.27 -3.17 -1.54
N TYR A 378 -22.89 -1.94 -1.88
CA TYR A 378 -21.62 -1.64 -2.54
C TYR A 378 -20.42 -1.96 -1.63
N GLN A 379 -20.46 -1.55 -0.36
CA GLN A 379 -19.47 -1.96 0.65
C GLN A 379 -19.37 -3.48 0.77
N ASN A 380 -20.51 -4.16 0.94
CA ASN A 380 -20.56 -5.61 1.10
C ASN A 380 -20.04 -6.34 -0.15
N PHE A 381 -20.29 -5.79 -1.34
CA PHE A 381 -19.79 -6.32 -2.60
C PHE A 381 -18.26 -6.27 -2.67
N GLY A 382 -17.65 -5.15 -2.27
CA GLY A 382 -16.19 -5.01 -2.15
C GLY A 382 -15.61 -6.03 -1.17
N ALA A 383 -16.06 -6.00 0.08
CA ALA A 383 -15.54 -6.86 1.14
C ALA A 383 -15.72 -8.36 0.85
N ALA A 384 -16.84 -8.77 0.25
CA ALA A 384 -17.08 -10.17 -0.09
C ALA A 384 -16.20 -10.64 -1.26
N PHE A 385 -15.92 -9.76 -2.24
CA PHE A 385 -15.03 -10.10 -3.34
C PHE A 385 -13.60 -10.27 -2.84
N ASP A 386 -13.12 -9.33 -2.04
CA ASP A 386 -11.79 -9.33 -1.47
C ASP A 386 -11.52 -10.58 -0.61
N ALA A 387 -12.44 -10.92 0.29
CA ALA A 387 -12.35 -12.12 1.12
C ALA A 387 -12.31 -13.44 0.30
N ALA A 388 -12.78 -13.42 -0.95
CA ALA A 388 -12.74 -14.57 -1.85
C ALA A 388 -11.46 -14.66 -2.68
N GLN A 389 -10.58 -13.66 -2.64
CA GLN A 389 -9.33 -13.65 -3.41
C GLN A 389 -8.16 -14.32 -2.67
N GLY A 390 -7.08 -14.60 -3.42
CA GLY A 390 -5.84 -15.14 -2.88
C GLY A 390 -5.04 -14.10 -2.07
N ALA A 391 -4.08 -14.60 -1.29
CA ALA A 391 -3.32 -13.84 -0.28
C ALA A 391 -2.81 -12.46 -0.73
N VAL A 392 -2.15 -12.37 -1.90
CA VAL A 392 -1.56 -11.10 -2.38
C VAL A 392 -2.61 -10.13 -2.91
N PHE A 393 -3.72 -10.61 -3.48
CA PHE A 393 -4.81 -9.69 -3.82
C PHE A 393 -5.44 -9.16 -2.55
N LYS A 394 -5.75 -10.05 -1.60
CA LYS A 394 -6.37 -9.67 -0.34
C LYS A 394 -5.52 -8.65 0.42
N GLY A 395 -4.22 -8.92 0.56
CA GLY A 395 -3.30 -7.96 1.17
C GLY A 395 -3.07 -6.68 0.36
N ARG A 396 -3.50 -6.60 -0.90
CA ARG A 396 -3.40 -5.39 -1.72
C ARG A 396 -4.65 -4.51 -1.69
N PHE A 397 -5.78 -5.08 -1.29
CA PHE A 397 -7.10 -4.46 -1.49
C PHE A 397 -7.96 -4.50 -0.22
N ASP A 398 -7.40 -4.98 0.89
CA ASP A 398 -8.08 -5.16 2.17
C ASP A 398 -8.45 -3.81 2.79
N ASP A 399 -7.53 -2.84 2.76
CA ASP A 399 -7.71 -1.51 3.35
C ASP A 399 -8.57 -0.58 2.50
N GLU A 400 -8.89 -0.98 1.28
CA GLU A 400 -9.75 -0.28 0.35
C GLU A 400 -11.12 -0.93 0.25
N LEU A 401 -11.20 -2.27 0.21
CA LEU A 401 -12.45 -3.01 -0.02
C LEU A 401 -13.09 -3.56 1.25
N ALA A 402 -12.30 -3.95 2.24
CA ALA A 402 -12.79 -4.63 3.44
C ALA A 402 -12.78 -3.71 4.68
N ALA A 403 -11.78 -2.85 4.78
CA ALA A 403 -11.58 -1.85 5.84
C ALA A 403 -11.28 -0.47 5.22
N GLY A 404 -10.87 0.50 6.03
CA GLY A 404 -10.26 1.77 5.58
C GLY A 404 -11.21 2.69 4.83
N ALA A 405 -10.88 3.00 3.57
CA ALA A 405 -11.46 4.11 2.82
C ALA A 405 -12.94 3.88 2.49
N LEU A 406 -13.30 2.75 1.87
CA LEU A 406 -14.67 2.45 1.49
C LEU A 406 -15.61 2.37 2.69
N GLN A 407 -15.10 1.83 3.81
CA GLN A 407 -15.85 1.77 5.06
C GLN A 407 -16.13 3.17 5.61
N SER A 408 -15.12 4.05 5.59
CA SER A 408 -15.25 5.44 6.05
C SER A 408 -16.22 6.24 5.19
N ASP A 409 -16.13 6.11 3.85
CA ASP A 409 -17.07 6.70 2.89
C ASP A 409 -18.50 6.28 3.18
N THR A 410 -18.70 4.97 3.39
CA THR A 410 -20.01 4.35 3.64
C THR A 410 -20.62 4.85 4.94
N ILE A 411 -19.84 4.95 6.01
CA ILE A 411 -20.28 5.49 7.30
C ILE A 411 -20.68 6.96 7.16
N MET A 412 -19.85 7.78 6.51
CA MET A 412 -20.10 9.20 6.33
C MET A 412 -21.35 9.46 5.48
N ALA A 413 -21.45 8.82 4.31
CA ALA A 413 -22.58 8.96 3.41
C ALA A 413 -23.89 8.52 4.07
N THR A 414 -23.88 7.38 4.76
CA THR A 414 -25.07 6.86 5.46
C THR A 414 -25.53 7.82 6.55
N LYS A 415 -24.60 8.33 7.37
CA LYS A 415 -24.91 9.31 8.42
C LYS A 415 -25.58 10.56 7.86
N ALA A 416 -25.01 11.14 6.80
CA ALA A 416 -25.55 12.35 6.19
C ALA A 416 -26.92 12.12 5.51
N LEU A 417 -27.10 10.99 4.82
CA LEU A 417 -28.40 10.62 4.24
C LEU A 417 -29.48 10.45 5.32
N MET A 418 -29.13 9.81 6.44
CA MET A 418 -30.04 9.67 7.58
C MET A 418 -30.39 11.01 8.22
N GLY A 419 -29.43 11.92 8.38
CA GLY A 419 -29.67 13.29 8.88
C GLY A 419 -30.70 14.04 8.03
N ILE A 420 -30.49 14.05 6.71
CA ILE A 420 -31.43 14.65 5.75
C ILE A 420 -32.80 13.99 5.82
N MET A 421 -32.88 12.65 5.89
CA MET A 421 -34.14 11.92 6.01
C MET A 421 -34.87 12.20 7.32
N ASN A 422 -34.14 12.49 8.40
CA ASN A 422 -34.68 12.86 9.70
C ASN A 422 -35.09 14.34 9.79
N GLY A 423 -34.86 15.12 8.72
CA GLY A 423 -35.29 16.51 8.63
C GLY A 423 -34.28 17.52 9.15
N ASP A 424 -32.98 17.22 9.06
CA ASP A 424 -31.95 18.21 9.37
C ASP A 424 -32.09 19.47 8.50
N THR A 425 -31.89 20.63 9.13
CA THR A 425 -32.04 21.95 8.52
C THR A 425 -30.93 22.91 8.96
N GLY A 426 -30.77 24.03 8.26
CA GLY A 426 -29.78 25.06 8.62
C GLY A 426 -28.35 24.51 8.60
N ALA A 427 -27.62 24.71 9.69
CA ALA A 427 -26.22 24.27 9.80
C ALA A 427 -26.07 22.75 9.73
N ALA A 428 -27.00 21.98 10.31
CA ALA A 428 -26.94 20.51 10.26
C ALA A 428 -27.05 20.00 8.82
N LEU A 429 -28.04 20.51 8.06
CA LEU A 429 -28.18 20.19 6.64
C LEU A 429 -26.95 20.59 5.82
N ALA A 430 -26.35 21.74 6.11
CA ALA A 430 -25.13 22.17 5.41
C ALA A 430 -23.95 21.21 5.67
N THR A 431 -23.82 20.71 6.90
CA THR A 431 -22.84 19.67 7.25
C THR A 431 -23.14 18.37 6.52
N ASP A 432 -24.40 17.90 6.51
CA ASP A 432 -24.78 16.68 5.77
C ASP A 432 -24.46 16.81 4.26
N GLN A 433 -24.77 17.96 3.66
CA GLN A 433 -24.45 18.22 2.25
C GLN A 433 -22.95 18.22 1.98
N ALA A 434 -22.13 18.74 2.89
CA ALA A 434 -20.67 18.71 2.79
C ALA A 434 -20.15 17.27 2.92
N MET A 435 -20.67 16.50 3.88
CA MET A 435 -20.35 15.08 4.06
C MET A 435 -20.68 14.25 2.82
N LEU A 436 -21.85 14.47 2.20
CA LEU A 436 -22.22 13.79 0.97
C LEU A 436 -21.28 14.13 -0.19
N LYS A 437 -20.79 15.37 -0.28
CA LYS A 437 -19.83 15.79 -1.30
C LYS A 437 -18.45 15.18 -1.06
N ALA A 438 -17.97 15.15 0.18
CA ALA A 438 -16.71 14.52 0.54
C ALA A 438 -16.74 12.99 0.27
N ALA A 439 -17.80 12.30 0.70
CA ALA A 439 -17.98 10.88 0.42
C ALA A 439 -18.14 10.61 -1.08
N ALA A 440 -18.87 11.45 -1.82
CA ALA A 440 -19.00 11.31 -3.26
C ALA A 440 -17.67 11.44 -4.00
N ALA A 441 -16.83 12.41 -3.60
CA ALA A 441 -15.51 12.60 -4.16
C ALA A 441 -14.62 11.38 -3.90
N ASN A 442 -14.68 10.80 -2.70
CA ASN A 442 -13.93 9.59 -2.37
C ASN A 442 -14.42 8.34 -3.11
N TYR A 443 -15.74 8.11 -3.25
CA TYR A 443 -16.23 7.00 -4.09
C TYR A 443 -15.73 7.09 -5.54
N ILE A 444 -15.67 8.29 -6.11
CA ILE A 444 -15.16 8.53 -7.47
C ILE A 444 -13.64 8.38 -7.51
N GLY A 445 -12.93 8.92 -6.51
CA GLY A 445 -11.48 8.81 -6.35
C GLY A 445 -11.05 7.36 -6.26
N ASN A 446 -11.59 6.62 -5.30
CA ASN A 446 -11.31 5.20 -5.09
C ASN A 446 -11.54 4.37 -6.35
N ALA A 447 -12.62 4.64 -7.10
CA ALA A 447 -12.87 4.00 -8.39
C ALA A 447 -11.81 4.34 -9.46
N GLY A 448 -11.33 5.58 -9.46
CA GLY A 448 -10.23 6.05 -10.32
C GLY A 448 -8.89 5.41 -9.95
N ASP A 449 -8.60 5.27 -8.67
CA ASP A 449 -7.34 4.72 -8.17
C ASP A 449 -7.24 3.21 -8.45
N ILE A 450 -8.32 2.46 -8.19
CA ILE A 450 -8.45 1.07 -8.64
C ILE A 450 -8.22 0.93 -10.16
N ALA A 451 -8.85 1.80 -10.95
CA ALA A 451 -8.68 1.80 -12.40
C ALA A 451 -7.23 2.14 -12.83
N GLY A 452 -6.55 2.98 -12.06
CA GLY A 452 -5.14 3.31 -12.21
C GLY A 452 -4.23 2.14 -11.86
N ASN A 453 -4.62 1.33 -10.88
CA ASN A 453 -3.83 0.27 -10.26
C ASN A 453 -4.00 -1.10 -10.93
N ASN A 454 -5.03 -1.28 -11.74
CA ASN A 454 -5.34 -2.54 -12.40
C ASN A 454 -5.21 -2.46 -13.93
N ILE A 455 -4.91 -3.61 -14.53
CA ILE A 455 -4.98 -3.84 -15.98
C ILE A 455 -6.01 -4.94 -16.20
N ALA A 456 -7.08 -4.61 -16.93
CA ALA A 456 -8.11 -5.58 -17.28
C ALA A 456 -7.52 -6.72 -18.13
N ILE A 457 -8.22 -7.85 -18.16
CA ILE A 457 -7.81 -9.03 -18.93
C ILE A 457 -7.48 -8.66 -20.39
N GLY A 458 -6.39 -9.22 -20.90
CA GLY A 458 -5.89 -8.93 -22.26
C GLY A 458 -5.11 -7.62 -22.38
N GLY A 459 -4.74 -6.98 -21.27
CA GLY A 459 -3.90 -5.77 -21.27
C GLY A 459 -4.66 -4.46 -21.45
N SER A 460 -6.00 -4.48 -21.37
CA SER A 460 -6.82 -3.28 -21.54
C SER A 460 -6.76 -2.39 -20.30
N ALA A 461 -6.68 -1.07 -20.51
CA ALA A 461 -6.87 -0.11 -19.43
C ALA A 461 -8.35 -0.05 -18.98
N TYR A 462 -8.57 0.39 -17.75
CA TYR A 462 -9.89 0.82 -17.27
C TYR A 462 -10.19 2.26 -17.70
N VAL A 463 -11.47 2.59 -17.80
CA VAL A 463 -11.97 3.94 -18.07
C VAL A 463 -12.49 4.50 -16.75
N THR A 464 -11.69 5.34 -16.09
CA THR A 464 -11.93 5.87 -14.73
C THR A 464 -13.30 6.51 -14.56
N SER A 465 -13.81 7.19 -15.59
CA SER A 465 -15.10 7.91 -15.55
C SER A 465 -16.31 7.06 -15.96
N ALA A 466 -16.15 5.76 -16.17
CA ALA A 466 -17.25 4.94 -16.68
C ALA A 466 -18.36 4.80 -15.63
N THR A 467 -19.60 4.95 -16.06
CA THR A 467 -20.83 4.70 -15.26
C THR A 467 -21.57 3.46 -15.74
N SER A 468 -20.95 2.69 -16.63
CA SER A 468 -21.48 1.45 -17.17
C SER A 468 -20.38 0.39 -17.23
N PHE A 469 -20.73 -0.80 -16.76
CA PHE A 469 -19.88 -1.99 -16.82
C PHE A 469 -19.32 -2.26 -18.23
N VAL A 470 -20.14 -2.07 -19.27
CA VAL A 470 -19.76 -2.37 -20.67
C VAL A 470 -18.63 -1.47 -21.16
N THR A 471 -18.59 -0.24 -20.67
CA THR A 471 -17.64 0.81 -21.09
C THR A 471 -16.56 1.07 -20.03
N ALA A 472 -16.49 0.25 -18.97
CA ALA A 472 -15.53 0.42 -17.90
C ALA A 472 -14.10 0.03 -18.30
N THR A 473 -13.92 -0.55 -19.49
CA THR A 473 -12.62 -0.91 -20.05
C THR A 473 -12.43 -0.23 -21.41
N ALA A 474 -11.20 0.10 -21.77
CA ALA A 474 -10.87 0.78 -23.01
C ALA A 474 -11.27 -0.03 -24.25
N VAL A 475 -11.31 -1.36 -24.12
CA VAL A 475 -11.93 -2.25 -25.11
C VAL A 475 -13.29 -2.70 -24.58
N ASN A 476 -14.35 -2.07 -25.08
CA ASN A 476 -15.71 -2.34 -24.65
C ASN A 476 -16.08 -3.82 -24.72
N GLY A 477 -16.75 -4.32 -23.68
CA GLY A 477 -17.26 -5.68 -23.61
C GLY A 477 -16.22 -6.76 -23.29
N ILE A 478 -14.97 -6.40 -22.97
CA ILE A 478 -13.99 -7.35 -22.40
C ILE A 478 -14.46 -7.87 -21.03
N ALA A 479 -15.09 -7.01 -20.23
CA ALA A 479 -15.81 -7.44 -19.05
C ALA A 479 -17.06 -8.23 -19.50
N GLN A 480 -17.11 -9.52 -19.14
CA GLN A 480 -18.16 -10.45 -19.56
C GLN A 480 -19.08 -10.74 -18.37
N GLY A 481 -20.33 -10.31 -18.46
CA GLY A 481 -21.31 -10.49 -17.40
C GLY A 481 -21.82 -11.92 -17.29
N THR A 482 -21.12 -12.80 -16.55
CA THR A 482 -21.68 -14.03 -15.96
C THR A 482 -21.08 -14.43 -14.59
N GLY A 483 -20.08 -13.72 -14.06
CA GLY A 483 -19.42 -14.07 -12.80
C GLY A 483 -19.89 -13.23 -11.63
N MET A 484 -20.94 -13.68 -10.92
CA MET A 484 -21.26 -13.18 -9.59
C MET A 484 -20.26 -13.78 -8.59
N PRO A 485 -19.59 -12.99 -7.71
CA PRO A 485 -19.01 -13.53 -6.50
C PRO A 485 -20.14 -14.12 -5.65
N ALA A 486 -20.00 -15.34 -5.16
CA ALA A 486 -21.07 -16.00 -4.40
C ALA A 486 -21.48 -15.15 -3.18
N GLY A 487 -22.67 -14.54 -3.21
CA GLY A 487 -23.30 -13.92 -2.03
C GLY A 487 -23.71 -12.45 -2.10
N ALA A 488 -23.43 -11.69 -3.17
CA ALA A 488 -23.81 -10.27 -3.25
C ALA A 488 -24.89 -9.99 -4.32
N ASN A 489 -25.92 -9.22 -3.97
CA ASN A 489 -26.97 -8.74 -4.86
C ASN A 489 -26.75 -7.24 -5.16
N PRO A 490 -25.82 -6.85 -6.04
CA PRO A 490 -25.67 -5.45 -6.41
C PRO A 490 -26.85 -5.05 -7.29
N ASN A 491 -27.66 -4.08 -6.87
CA ASN A 491 -28.63 -3.47 -7.78
C ASN A 491 -27.90 -2.43 -8.67
N ILE A 492 -27.32 -2.97 -9.74
CA ILE A 492 -26.58 -2.35 -10.84
C ILE A 492 -27.50 -1.37 -11.60
N ALA A 493 -27.43 -0.09 -11.25
CA ALA A 493 -28.42 0.93 -11.63
C ALA A 493 -28.33 1.44 -13.09
N ASN A 494 -28.19 0.54 -14.08
CA ASN A 494 -28.51 0.85 -15.49
C ASN A 494 -29.13 -0.32 -16.28
N GLY A 495 -29.82 -1.26 -15.61
CA GLY A 495 -30.79 -2.12 -16.31
C GLY A 495 -30.24 -3.17 -17.28
N THR A 496 -28.96 -3.57 -17.20
CA THR A 496 -28.43 -4.72 -17.97
C THR A 496 -27.69 -5.75 -17.13
N GLY A 497 -27.97 -5.85 -15.83
CA GLY A 497 -27.57 -6.99 -15.00
C GLY A 497 -28.35 -8.24 -15.40
N GLY A 498 -28.10 -8.76 -16.60
CA GLY A 498 -28.76 -9.92 -17.16
C GLY A 498 -28.42 -11.18 -16.35
N ALA A 499 -29.45 -11.89 -15.93
CA ALA A 499 -29.35 -13.29 -15.50
C ALA A 499 -28.80 -14.15 -16.65
N VAL A 500 -28.08 -15.23 -16.34
CA VAL A 500 -27.88 -16.33 -17.29
C VAL A 500 -28.34 -17.64 -16.67
N ALA A 501 -29.02 -18.41 -17.52
CA ALA A 501 -29.56 -19.74 -17.28
C ALA A 501 -28.52 -20.73 -16.73
N ALA A 502 -29.03 -21.71 -15.99
CA ALA A 502 -28.27 -22.80 -15.40
C ALA A 502 -27.36 -23.49 -16.44
N PRO A 503 -26.15 -23.92 -16.05
CA PRO A 503 -25.34 -24.79 -16.89
C PRO A 503 -26.05 -26.13 -17.05
N THR A 504 -26.45 -26.50 -18.26
CA THR A 504 -26.67 -27.90 -18.58
C THR A 504 -25.31 -28.59 -18.58
N THR A 505 -24.99 -29.26 -17.48
CA THR A 505 -23.91 -30.23 -17.42
C THR A 505 -24.18 -31.36 -18.43
N PRO A 506 -23.26 -31.70 -19.35
CA PRO A 506 -23.26 -33.02 -19.96
C PRO A 506 -22.74 -34.01 -18.92
N GLY A 507 -23.63 -34.47 -18.04
CA GLY A 507 -23.34 -35.58 -17.15
C GLY A 507 -23.34 -36.88 -17.94
N GLY A 508 -22.17 -37.41 -18.27
CA GLY A 508 -22.01 -38.82 -18.61
C GLY A 508 -22.38 -39.67 -17.39
N THR A 509 -23.47 -40.44 -17.50
CA THR A 509 -23.93 -41.34 -16.45
C THR A 509 -23.42 -42.76 -16.66
N THR A 510 -22.76 -43.29 -15.65
CA THR A 510 -22.89 -44.68 -15.16
C THR A 510 -22.65 -44.60 -13.65
N GLY A 511 -23.51 -45.01 -12.72
CA GLY A 511 -24.81 -45.65 -12.72
C GLY A 511 -25.10 -45.98 -11.23
N GLY A 512 -26.38 -45.97 -10.81
CA GLY A 512 -26.75 -46.37 -9.45
C GLY A 512 -28.07 -45.77 -8.95
N ASP A 513 -29.17 -46.39 -9.37
CA ASP A 513 -30.33 -46.72 -8.53
C ASP A 513 -31.40 -45.66 -8.17
N MET A 514 -32.46 -45.73 -8.99
CA MET A 514 -33.87 -46.01 -8.64
C MET A 514 -34.94 -44.91 -8.79
N ALA A 515 -35.90 -45.29 -9.65
CA ALA A 515 -37.34 -45.04 -9.62
C ALA A 515 -37.88 -43.72 -10.21
N GLY A 516 -38.06 -43.72 -11.53
CA GLY A 516 -39.19 -43.07 -12.19
C GLY A 516 -39.95 -44.09 -13.05
N GLY A 517 -41.23 -44.31 -12.76
CA GLY A 517 -42.13 -45.10 -13.63
C GLY A 517 -42.70 -44.25 -14.75
N GLY A 518 -42.94 -44.84 -15.93
CA GLY A 518 -43.84 -44.26 -16.95
C GLY A 518 -43.31 -44.16 -18.38
N THR A 519 -43.05 -45.32 -18.98
CA THR A 519 -43.34 -45.76 -20.37
C THR A 519 -43.44 -44.79 -21.57
N ALA A 520 -42.67 -45.18 -22.61
CA ALA A 520 -42.96 -45.26 -24.06
C ALA A 520 -42.64 -44.09 -25.02
N GLY A 521 -41.77 -44.40 -26.00
CA GLY A 521 -42.09 -44.13 -27.42
C GLY A 521 -40.98 -43.66 -28.37
N GLY A 522 -40.11 -44.56 -28.83
CA GLY A 522 -39.74 -44.73 -30.25
C GLY A 522 -38.72 -43.82 -30.95
N GLY A 523 -37.72 -44.44 -31.61
CA GLY A 523 -37.40 -44.10 -33.02
C GLY A 523 -35.98 -43.67 -33.43
N ALA A 524 -35.11 -44.68 -33.63
CA ALA A 524 -34.22 -44.90 -34.80
C ALA A 524 -33.15 -43.89 -35.30
N ALA A 525 -31.90 -44.40 -35.29
CA ALA A 525 -30.93 -44.57 -36.40
C ALA A 525 -29.95 -43.45 -36.84
N GLY A 526 -28.64 -43.80 -36.85
CA GLY A 526 -27.82 -43.68 -38.08
C GLY A 526 -26.36 -43.16 -37.98
N GLY A 527 -25.39 -44.06 -38.24
CA GLY A 527 -24.08 -43.82 -38.93
C GLY A 527 -22.96 -43.14 -38.11
N GLY A 528 -21.76 -43.73 -37.89
CA GLY A 528 -20.68 -43.99 -38.87
C GLY A 528 -19.63 -42.84 -38.77
N THR A 529 -18.29 -42.95 -38.74
CA THR A 529 -17.30 -43.96 -39.13
C THR A 529 -15.88 -43.49 -38.71
N THR A 530 -15.04 -44.43 -38.22
CA THR A 530 -13.59 -44.69 -38.46
C THR A 530 -12.48 -43.61 -38.45
N GLY A 531 -11.38 -43.99 -37.78
CA GLY A 531 -9.96 -43.85 -38.19
C GLY A 531 -9.19 -42.78 -37.39
N GLY A 532 -8.18 -43.07 -36.55
CA GLY A 532 -6.97 -43.91 -36.72
C GLY A 532 -5.77 -42.95 -36.62
N GLY A 533 -4.65 -43.16 -35.92
CA GLY A 533 -4.15 -44.18 -35.00
C GLY A 533 -2.78 -43.71 -34.46
N THR A 534 -2.21 -44.49 -33.52
CA THR A 534 -0.76 -44.65 -33.19
C THR A 534 0.07 -43.43 -32.74
N ALA A 535 1.08 -43.51 -31.86
CA ALA A 535 1.57 -44.48 -30.88
C ALA A 535 2.78 -43.83 -30.17
N GLY A 536 3.09 -44.30 -28.96
CA GLY A 536 4.37 -44.10 -28.27
C GLY A 536 4.20 -43.41 -26.92
N GLY A 537 4.46 -44.02 -25.77
CA GLY A 537 5.08 -45.31 -25.52
C GLY A 537 5.87 -45.22 -24.22
N GLY A 538 5.35 -45.87 -23.18
CA GLY A 538 6.11 -46.38 -22.02
C GLY A 538 6.52 -45.36 -20.95
N ALA A 539 6.61 -45.73 -19.68
CA ALA A 539 6.19 -46.93 -18.98
C ALA A 539 6.33 -46.68 -17.47
N ALA A 540 5.43 -47.32 -16.71
CA ALA A 540 5.58 -47.88 -15.35
C ALA A 540 6.22 -46.99 -14.26
N GLY A 541 5.63 -46.82 -13.08
CA GLY A 541 4.72 -47.68 -12.31
C GLY A 541 5.11 -47.42 -10.85
N GLY A 542 4.17 -46.99 -10.00
CA GLY A 542 3.48 -47.87 -9.05
C GLY A 542 4.47 -48.41 -8.01
N GLY A 543 4.41 -48.12 -6.72
CA GLY A 543 3.30 -47.69 -5.87
C GLY A 543 3.45 -48.41 -4.52
N ALA A 544 2.70 -47.92 -3.53
CA ALA A 544 2.29 -48.60 -2.30
C ALA A 544 3.25 -48.60 -1.07
N ALA A 545 2.78 -47.85 -0.08
CA ALA A 545 2.26 -48.33 1.21
C ALA A 545 3.19 -48.50 2.43
N GLY A 546 2.60 -48.14 3.58
CA GLY A 546 3.04 -48.40 4.96
C GLY A 546 3.56 -47.14 5.64
N GLY A 547 2.89 -46.47 6.57
CA GLY A 547 1.96 -46.95 7.59
C GLY A 547 2.71 -47.23 8.89
N ASN A 548 2.73 -46.28 9.83
CA ASN A 548 2.31 -46.46 11.24
C ASN A 548 2.86 -45.39 12.21
N ASN A 549 1.93 -44.88 13.01
CA ASN A 549 1.95 -44.65 14.46
C ASN A 549 3.20 -44.05 15.12
N GLY A 550 3.04 -42.85 15.68
CA GLY A 550 2.32 -42.70 16.95
C GLY A 550 3.16 -42.31 18.16
N GLY A 551 2.54 -41.53 19.04
CA GLY A 551 2.89 -41.39 20.46
C GLY A 551 3.86 -40.24 20.75
N ALA A 552 3.40 -39.05 21.15
CA ALA A 552 2.81 -38.70 22.44
C ALA A 552 3.85 -38.23 23.50
N ALA A 553 3.52 -37.04 24.02
CA ALA A 553 3.67 -36.60 25.39
C ALA A 553 5.07 -36.25 25.93
N GLY A 554 5.14 -35.04 26.49
CA GLY A 554 5.57 -34.92 27.88
C GLY A 554 6.55 -33.79 28.18
N GLY A 555 5.99 -32.63 28.53
CA GLY A 555 6.20 -32.07 29.86
C GLY A 555 7.51 -31.34 30.18
N GLY A 556 7.37 -30.03 30.38
CA GLY A 556 7.68 -29.41 31.67
C GLY A 556 9.13 -29.00 31.94
N GLY A 557 9.35 -27.69 32.10
CA GLY A 557 10.61 -27.14 32.58
C GLY A 557 10.53 -25.64 32.87
N ASN A 558 9.76 -25.30 33.91
CA ASN A 558 9.75 -23.99 34.58
C ASN A 558 11.09 -23.75 35.30
N GLN A 559 11.77 -22.60 35.09
CA GLN A 559 12.52 -21.90 36.15
C GLN A 559 12.65 -20.38 35.88
N THR A 560 12.61 -19.66 36.99
CA THR A 560 12.38 -18.24 37.25
C THR A 560 13.65 -17.38 37.38
N ASN A 561 13.45 -16.07 37.18
CA ASN A 561 14.11 -14.91 37.82
C ASN A 561 15.62 -14.68 37.64
N ASN A 562 15.99 -13.49 37.15
CA ASN A 562 16.65 -12.50 38.02
C ASN A 562 16.61 -11.06 37.47
N MET A 563 16.10 -10.16 38.31
CA MET A 563 16.22 -8.69 38.22
C MET A 563 17.61 -8.28 38.72
N HIS A 564 18.25 -7.28 38.11
CA HIS A 564 19.22 -6.43 38.81
C HIS A 564 19.33 -5.03 38.18
N HIS A 565 19.07 -4.01 38.99
CA HIS A 565 19.32 -2.60 38.76
C HIS A 565 20.82 -2.27 38.82
N CYS A 566 21.25 -1.22 38.09
CA CYS A 566 22.20 -0.24 38.61
C CYS A 566 21.97 1.16 37.99
N HIS A 567 22.09 2.16 38.86
CA HIS A 567 22.00 3.61 38.61
C HIS A 567 23.34 4.18 38.13
N GLY A 568 23.30 5.34 37.44
CA GLY A 568 24.46 6.21 37.25
C GLY A 568 24.12 7.56 36.59
N HIS A 569 24.03 8.62 37.40
CA HIS A 569 23.85 10.03 37.03
C HIS A 569 25.03 10.64 36.26
N HIS A 570 24.83 11.68 35.42
CA HIS A 570 25.19 13.09 35.73
C HIS A 570 25.24 14.06 34.50
N HIS A 571 24.66 15.26 34.72
CA HIS A 571 24.90 16.61 34.13
C HIS A 571 24.55 16.90 32.64
N SER A 572 24.17 18.10 32.16
CA SER A 572 23.43 19.31 32.63
C SER A 572 23.86 20.52 31.74
N HIS A 573 22.88 21.30 31.27
CA HIS A 573 22.93 22.66 30.63
C HIS A 573 23.57 22.77 29.21
N HIS A 574 23.11 23.58 28.23
CA HIS A 574 22.61 24.97 28.22
C HIS A 574 21.84 25.33 26.91
N THR A 575 20.69 26.00 27.06
CA THR A 575 20.14 27.20 26.34
C THR A 575 20.28 27.48 24.82
N ALA A 576 19.09 27.59 24.18
CA ALA A 576 18.46 28.76 23.54
C ALA A 576 18.89 29.36 22.17
N ALA A 577 17.86 29.45 21.30
CA ALA A 577 17.45 30.56 20.41
C ALA A 577 18.25 30.89 19.12
N ALA A 578 17.59 30.89 17.96
CA ALA A 578 16.93 32.09 17.42
C ALA A 578 16.34 31.83 16.02
N ALA A 579 15.14 32.36 15.81
CA ALA A 579 14.46 32.48 14.53
C ALA A 579 15.11 33.56 13.64
N THR A 580 15.11 33.33 12.33
CA THR A 580 15.23 34.40 11.33
C THR A 580 14.31 34.12 10.16
N THR A 581 13.22 34.87 10.12
CA THR A 581 12.35 35.14 8.98
C THR A 581 13.08 35.99 7.94
N ALA A 582 13.01 35.59 6.67
CA ALA A 582 13.19 36.50 5.55
C ALA A 582 12.36 35.99 4.37
N GLY A 583 11.31 36.74 4.04
CA GLY A 583 10.40 36.43 2.94
C GLY A 583 10.98 36.83 1.58
N THR A 584 10.63 36.03 0.58
CA THR A 584 10.60 36.44 -0.82
C THR A 584 9.35 35.83 -1.46
N ALA A 585 8.36 36.69 -1.68
CA ALA A 585 7.23 36.41 -2.55
C ALA A 585 7.73 36.22 -3.99
N ALA A 586 7.38 35.10 -4.61
CA ALA A 586 7.57 34.88 -6.04
C ALA A 586 6.30 34.28 -6.65
N ALA A 587 5.67 35.13 -7.47
CA ALA A 587 4.76 34.90 -8.59
C ALA A 587 4.08 33.52 -8.71
N ALA A 588 2.77 33.55 -8.49
CA ALA A 588 1.82 32.55 -8.95
C ALA A 588 1.86 32.43 -10.48
N THR A 589 2.48 31.36 -10.97
CA THR A 589 2.17 30.78 -12.29
C THR A 589 1.31 29.56 -12.05
N ALA A 590 0.09 29.61 -12.58
CA ALA A 590 -0.92 28.57 -12.48
C ALA A 590 -0.37 27.19 -12.86
N ALA A 591 -0.09 26.38 -11.84
CA ALA A 591 0.00 24.93 -11.95
C ALA A 591 -1.44 24.37 -12.08
N PRO A 592 -1.65 23.21 -12.74
CA PRO A 592 -2.94 22.56 -12.74
C PRO A 592 -3.36 22.31 -11.29
N ASP A 593 -4.63 22.61 -11.01
CA ASP A 593 -5.25 22.42 -9.72
C ASP A 593 -5.19 20.93 -9.32
N MET A 594 -4.24 20.61 -8.44
CA MET A 594 -4.05 19.28 -7.84
C MET A 594 -4.90 19.15 -6.55
N SER A 595 -5.90 20.01 -6.32
CA SER A 595 -6.70 20.01 -5.07
C SER A 595 -7.66 18.82 -4.92
N HIS A 596 -7.46 17.74 -5.66
CA HIS A 596 -8.18 16.51 -5.36
C HIS A 596 -7.41 15.74 -4.30
N HIS A 597 -7.83 15.98 -3.06
CA HIS A 597 -7.57 15.15 -1.89
C HIS A 597 -8.08 13.73 -2.17
N HIS A 598 -7.25 12.93 -2.82
CA HIS A 598 -7.53 11.54 -3.13
C HIS A 598 -6.86 10.69 -2.05
N ALA A 599 -7.64 9.85 -1.37
CA ALA A 599 -7.10 8.91 -0.39
C ALA A 599 -6.13 7.88 -1.01
N MET A 600 -6.10 7.73 -2.34
CA MET A 600 -5.56 6.53 -3.00
C MET A 600 -4.69 6.80 -4.26
N HIS A 601 -4.30 8.05 -4.54
CA HIS A 601 -3.69 8.42 -5.84
C HIS A 601 -2.20 8.09 -6.00
N HIS A 602 -1.51 7.74 -4.91
CA HIS A 602 -0.06 7.49 -4.90
C HIS A 602 0.33 6.05 -4.58
N MET A 603 -0.65 5.21 -4.26
CA MET A 603 -0.42 3.92 -3.65
C MET A 603 0.67 3.13 -4.42
N TRP A 604 0.67 3.16 -5.77
CA TRP A 604 1.39 2.17 -6.57
C TRP A 604 2.31 2.74 -7.68
N ALA A 605 2.76 4.01 -7.57
CA ALA A 605 3.62 4.68 -8.58
C ALA A 605 5.08 4.88 -8.16
#